data_AF-A0A319E1D7-F1
#
_entry.id   AF-A0A319E1D7-F1
#
_cell.length_a   1.000
_cell.length_b   1.000
_cell.length_c   1.000
_cell.angle_alpha   90.00
_cell.angle_beta   90.00
_cell.angle_gamma   90.00
#
_symmetry.space_group_name_H-M   'P 1'
#
loop_
_entity.id
_entity.type
_entity.pdbx_description
1 polymer ?
#
loop_
_entity_poly.entity_id
_entity_poly.type
_entity_poly.pdbx_seq_one_letter_code
_entity_poly.pdbx_strand_id
1 'polypeptide(L)'
;MPAQDEPLMYSTVTWERIKAEALGPECWVRNMVQRVEFLAGMNSLLSDLPHTASHLLVEIGPHSALQGPLRQIIDAHPISDPPPYSSLLTRPKDALRTFLEAAGCLSQHGCELDLAVVNNQVPQDISRLVDFPPYAWNHTEESGVINRWWYGWSNPVCAECHDCVRWIPVGEGVLLHRHQRCLL
;
A
#
# COMPACT_ATOMS: atom_id res chain seq x y z
N MET A 1 7.34 -17.53 -15.65
CA MET A 1 5.92 -17.27 -15.37
C MET A 1 5.61 -17.99 -14.08
N PRO A 2 5.40 -17.32 -12.94
CA PRO A 2 4.88 -18.02 -11.76
C PRO A 2 3.54 -18.64 -12.14
N ALA A 3 3.21 -19.79 -11.55
CA ALA A 3 1.93 -20.46 -11.77
C ALA A 3 0.80 -19.44 -11.54
N GLN A 4 -0.08 -19.27 -12.53
CA GLN A 4 -1.24 -18.41 -12.33
C GLN A 4 -2.18 -19.15 -11.39
N ASP A 5 -2.23 -18.72 -10.13
CA ASP A 5 -3.27 -19.16 -9.21
C ASP A 5 -4.62 -18.82 -9.83
N GLU A 6 -5.49 -19.82 -9.97
CA GLU A 6 -6.83 -19.62 -10.52
C GLU A 6 -7.61 -18.64 -9.65
N PRO A 7 -8.38 -17.71 -10.26
CA PRO A 7 -9.16 -16.75 -9.50
C PRO A 7 -10.21 -17.47 -8.65
N LEU A 8 -10.22 -17.18 -7.35
CA LEU A 8 -11.25 -17.68 -6.44
C LEU A 8 -12.56 -16.94 -6.65
N MET A 9 -13.66 -17.70 -6.77
CA MET A 9 -15.00 -17.15 -6.89
C MET A 9 -15.84 -17.52 -5.67
N TYR A 10 -16.53 -16.55 -5.09
CA TYR A 10 -17.54 -16.75 -4.04
C TYR A 10 -18.92 -16.53 -4.61
N SER A 11 -19.81 -17.51 -4.43
CA SER A 11 -21.18 -17.42 -4.91
C SER A 11 -22.04 -16.67 -3.89
N THR A 12 -22.82 -15.70 -4.36
CA THR A 12 -23.76 -14.93 -3.54
C THR A 12 -25.10 -15.66 -3.33
N VAL A 13 -25.26 -16.83 -3.94
CA VAL A 13 -26.47 -17.66 -3.86
C VAL A 13 -26.27 -18.85 -2.93
N THR A 14 -25.06 -19.42 -2.93
CA THR A 14 -24.68 -20.55 -2.06
C THR A 14 -23.75 -20.14 -0.92
N TRP A 15 -23.20 -18.92 -0.94
CA TRP A 15 -22.35 -18.34 0.11
C TRP A 15 -21.02 -19.07 0.34
N GLU A 16 -20.59 -19.85 -0.65
CA GLU A 16 -19.40 -20.69 -0.59
C GLU A 16 -18.49 -20.43 -1.79
N ARG A 17 -17.23 -20.84 -1.68
CA ARG A 17 -16.31 -20.89 -2.81
C ARG A 17 -16.86 -21.84 -3.87
N ILE A 18 -16.95 -21.37 -5.11
CA ILE A 18 -17.38 -22.17 -6.26
C ILE A 18 -16.20 -22.42 -7.20
N LYS A 19 -16.04 -23.66 -7.63
CA LYS A 19 -15.04 -24.03 -8.63
C LYS A 19 -15.59 -23.83 -10.05
N ALA A 20 -14.69 -23.66 -11.02
CA ALA A 20 -15.06 -23.40 -12.40
C ALA A 20 -15.97 -24.50 -12.99
N GLU A 21 -15.78 -25.76 -12.61
CA GLU A 21 -16.58 -26.88 -13.14
C GLU A 21 -18.04 -26.83 -12.70
N ALA A 22 -18.35 -26.12 -11.61
CA ALA A 22 -19.70 -25.97 -11.09
C ALA A 22 -20.50 -24.83 -11.76
N LEU A 23 -19.87 -24.02 -12.62
CA LEU A 23 -20.49 -22.90 -13.34
C LEU A 23 -21.29 -23.34 -14.59
N GLY A 24 -22.05 -24.43 -14.47
CA GLY A 24 -22.93 -24.97 -15.51
C GLY A 24 -24.27 -24.23 -15.63
N PRO A 25 -25.13 -24.62 -16.59
CA PRO A 25 -26.44 -24.00 -16.81
C PRO A 25 -27.32 -23.95 -15.54
N GLU A 26 -27.26 -24.97 -14.70
CA GLU A 26 -28.02 -25.04 -13.45
C GLU A 26 -27.59 -23.94 -12.47
N CYS A 27 -26.30 -23.57 -12.45
CA CYS A 27 -25.80 -22.47 -11.62
C CYS A 27 -26.42 -21.13 -12.05
N TRP A 28 -26.52 -20.89 -13.37
CA TRP A 28 -27.13 -19.67 -13.90
C TRP A 28 -28.64 -19.62 -13.68
N VAL A 29 -29.34 -20.75 -13.88
CA VAL A 29 -30.77 -20.86 -13.55
C VAL A 29 -30.98 -20.58 -12.06
N ARG A 30 -30.13 -21.15 -11.20
CA ARG A 30 -30.18 -20.91 -9.76
C ARG A 30 -30.00 -19.43 -9.42
N ASN A 31 -29.01 -18.76 -10.01
CA ASN A 31 -28.78 -17.33 -9.81
C ASN A 31 -29.98 -16.46 -10.24
N MET A 32 -30.73 -16.88 -11.27
CA MET A 32 -31.89 -16.14 -11.76
C MET A 32 -33.18 -16.39 -10.96
N VAL A 33 -33.31 -17.56 -10.32
CA VAL A 33 -34.55 -17.99 -9.66
C VAL A 33 -34.45 -17.90 -8.13
N GLN A 34 -33.25 -18.00 -7.56
CA GLN A 34 -33.02 -17.90 -6.12
C GLN A 34 -32.61 -16.49 -5.70
N ARG A 35 -32.75 -16.21 -4.41
CA ARG A 35 -32.37 -14.93 -3.82
C ARG A 35 -30.85 -14.78 -3.81
N VAL A 36 -30.38 -13.62 -4.28
CA VAL A 36 -28.99 -13.19 -4.13
C VAL A 36 -28.79 -12.60 -2.73
N GLU A 37 -27.94 -13.23 -1.93
CA GLU A 37 -27.58 -12.80 -0.57
C GLU A 37 -26.13 -12.30 -0.57
N PHE A 38 -25.96 -11.06 -1.03
CA PHE A 38 -24.64 -10.43 -1.17
C PHE A 38 -23.87 -10.35 0.16
N LEU A 39 -24.56 -10.01 1.26
CA LEU A 39 -23.97 -9.94 2.60
C LEU A 39 -23.36 -11.28 3.02
N ALA A 40 -24.10 -12.38 2.84
CA ALA A 40 -23.63 -13.71 3.23
C ALA A 40 -22.40 -14.13 2.40
N GLY A 41 -22.45 -13.93 1.07
CA GLY A 41 -21.30 -14.21 0.20
C GLY A 41 -20.07 -13.38 0.55
N MET A 42 -20.24 -12.10 0.88
CA MET A 42 -19.15 -11.23 1.30
C MET A 42 -18.57 -11.63 2.66
N ASN A 43 -19.39 -12.02 3.62
CA ASN A 43 -18.90 -12.50 4.92
C ASN A 43 -18.04 -13.75 4.76
N SER A 44 -18.45 -14.68 3.88
CA SER A 44 -17.64 -15.87 3.57
C SER A 44 -16.30 -15.49 2.93
N LEU A 45 -16.28 -14.54 2.01
CA LEU A 45 -15.04 -14.02 1.42
C LEU A 45 -14.14 -13.39 2.49
N LEU A 46 -14.67 -12.45 3.29
CA LEU A 46 -13.89 -11.73 4.30
C LEU A 46 -13.34 -12.66 5.40
N SER A 47 -14.08 -13.71 5.75
CA SER A 47 -13.65 -14.71 6.74
C SER A 47 -12.48 -15.58 6.25
N ASP A 48 -12.38 -15.74 4.93
CA ASP A 48 -11.39 -16.58 4.28
C ASP A 48 -10.13 -15.82 3.85
N LEU A 49 -10.19 -14.48 3.83
CA LEU A 49 -9.07 -13.64 3.45
C LEU A 49 -7.99 -13.66 4.54
N PRO A 50 -6.70 -13.80 4.18
CA PRO A 50 -5.62 -13.76 5.15
C PRO A 50 -5.49 -12.35 5.76
N HIS A 51 -5.38 -12.29 7.09
CA HIS A 51 -5.25 -11.04 7.85
C HIS A 51 -3.94 -10.27 7.60
N THR A 52 -2.97 -10.88 6.91
CA THR A 52 -1.63 -10.31 6.69
C THR A 52 -1.47 -9.61 5.34
N ALA A 53 -2.42 -9.78 4.41
CA ALA A 53 -2.35 -9.19 3.09
C ALA A 53 -3.18 -7.90 3.02
N SER A 54 -2.64 -6.86 2.41
CA SER A 54 -3.39 -5.65 2.05
C SER A 54 -4.30 -5.98 0.86
N HIS A 55 -5.61 -5.96 1.10
CA HIS A 55 -6.63 -6.24 0.08
C HIS A 55 -7.17 -4.94 -0.49
N LEU A 56 -7.62 -4.96 -1.74
CA LEU A 56 -8.28 -3.83 -2.39
C LEU A 56 -9.56 -4.31 -3.07
N LEU A 57 -10.62 -3.51 -2.98
CA LEU A 57 -11.92 -3.81 -3.58
C LEU A 57 -12.12 -2.98 -4.85
N VAL A 58 -12.30 -3.66 -5.98
CA VAL A 58 -12.60 -3.03 -7.27
C VAL A 58 -14.01 -3.41 -7.70
N GLU A 59 -14.88 -2.41 -7.89
CA GLU A 59 -16.19 -2.61 -8.50
C GLU A 59 -16.10 -2.45 -10.02
N ILE A 60 -16.42 -3.54 -10.72
CA ILE A 60 -16.55 -3.58 -12.17
C ILE A 60 -18.04 -3.40 -12.51
N GLY A 61 -18.42 -2.18 -12.88
CA GLY A 61 -19.81 -1.86 -13.18
C GLY A 61 -19.95 -0.47 -13.79
N PRO A 62 -21.15 -0.10 -14.27
CA PRO A 62 -21.41 1.18 -14.93
C PRO A 62 -21.48 2.38 -13.95
N HIS A 63 -21.50 2.11 -12.64
CA HIS A 63 -21.48 3.07 -11.55
C HIS A 63 -21.10 2.34 -10.25
N SER A 64 -20.78 3.08 -9.20
CA SER A 64 -20.47 2.60 -7.85
C SER A 64 -21.73 2.24 -7.06
N ALA A 65 -22.51 1.28 -7.55
CA ALA A 65 -23.78 0.88 -6.94
C ALA A 65 -23.58 0.08 -5.64
N LEU A 66 -22.47 -0.64 -5.52
CA LEU A 66 -22.17 -1.46 -4.35
C LEU A 66 -21.36 -0.73 -3.27
N GLN A 67 -20.91 0.51 -3.52
CA GLN A 67 -20.10 1.28 -2.56
C GLN A 67 -20.75 1.39 -1.17
N GLY A 68 -22.03 1.79 -1.13
CA GLY A 68 -22.77 1.93 0.13
C GLY A 68 -22.92 0.60 0.88
N PRO A 69 -23.48 -0.43 0.25
CA PRO A 69 -23.58 -1.76 0.85
C PRO A 69 -22.23 -2.34 1.29
N LEU A 70 -21.18 -2.26 0.45
CA LEU A 70 -19.84 -2.75 0.79
C LEU A 70 -19.28 -2.05 2.02
N ARG A 71 -19.41 -0.72 2.10
CA ARG A 71 -18.98 0.05 3.26
C ARG A 71 -19.68 -0.42 4.54
N GLN A 72 -20.99 -0.61 4.49
CA GLN A 72 -21.75 -1.12 5.64
C GLN A 72 -21.30 -2.51 6.09
N ILE A 73 -20.99 -3.40 5.13
CA ILE A 73 -20.51 -4.75 5.42
C ILE A 73 -19.13 -4.69 6.08
N ILE A 74 -18.21 -3.92 5.52
CA ILE A 74 -16.83 -3.78 6.02
C ILE A 74 -16.83 -3.15 7.41
N ASP A 75 -17.60 -2.08 7.61
CA ASP A 75 -17.70 -1.36 8.89
C ASP A 75 -18.28 -2.27 10.00
N ALA A 76 -19.05 -3.30 9.64
CA ALA A 76 -19.59 -4.28 10.58
C ALA A 76 -18.58 -5.36 11.01
N HIS A 77 -17.43 -5.48 10.31
CA HIS A 77 -16.38 -6.43 10.66
C HIS A 77 -15.28 -5.74 11.48
N PRO A 78 -14.65 -6.44 12.44
CA PRO A 78 -13.55 -5.90 13.24
C PRO A 78 -12.23 -5.88 12.44
N ILE A 79 -12.21 -5.17 11.31
CA ILE A 79 -11.04 -5.03 10.45
C ILE A 79 -10.32 -3.74 10.84
N SER A 80 -9.07 -3.86 11.30
CA SER A 80 -8.27 -2.71 11.74
C SER A 80 -7.91 -1.74 10.62
N ASP A 81 -7.76 -2.25 9.40
CA ASP A 81 -7.44 -1.46 8.20
C ASP A 81 -8.39 -1.90 7.06
N PRO A 82 -9.53 -1.21 6.86
CA PRO A 82 -10.52 -1.61 5.87
C PRO A 82 -9.95 -1.46 4.45
N PRO A 83 -10.19 -2.43 3.56
CA PRO A 83 -9.62 -2.39 2.22
C PRO A 83 -10.13 -1.17 1.44
N PRO A 84 -9.26 -0.42 0.75
CA PRO A 84 -9.68 0.67 -0.12
C PRO A 84 -10.64 0.18 -1.20
N TYR A 85 -11.62 1.02 -1.53
CA TYR A 85 -12.62 0.75 -2.55
C TYR A 85 -12.41 1.68 -3.75
N SER A 86 -12.44 1.11 -4.95
CA SER A 86 -12.41 1.84 -6.21
C SER A 86 -13.47 1.31 -7.17
N SER A 87 -14.11 2.18 -7.94
CA SER A 87 -15.06 1.80 -8.98
C SER A 87 -14.51 2.20 -10.34
N LEU A 88 -14.60 1.31 -11.33
CA LEU A 88 -14.05 1.57 -12.66
C LEU A 88 -14.81 2.67 -13.41
N LEU A 89 -16.14 2.77 -13.23
CA LEU A 89 -16.97 3.76 -13.91
C LEU A 89 -17.89 4.43 -12.91
N THR A 90 -18.13 5.72 -13.08
CA THR A 90 -19.03 6.48 -12.19
C THR A 90 -19.86 7.46 -13.00
N ARG A 91 -21.20 7.37 -12.93
CA ARG A 91 -22.09 8.35 -13.57
C ARG A 91 -22.13 9.67 -12.78
N PRO A 92 -22.30 10.83 -13.44
CA PRO A 92 -22.29 11.07 -14.88
C PRO A 92 -20.87 11.46 -15.39
N LYS A 93 -19.81 10.88 -14.84
CA LYS A 93 -18.43 11.24 -15.16
C LYS A 93 -17.95 10.55 -16.44
N ASP A 94 -16.89 11.10 -17.02
CA ASP A 94 -16.20 10.50 -18.15
C ASP A 94 -15.61 9.13 -17.78
N ALA A 95 -15.82 8.14 -18.66
CA ALA A 95 -15.45 6.75 -18.44
C ALA A 95 -13.92 6.57 -18.43
N LEU A 96 -13.21 7.22 -19.36
CA LEU A 96 -11.75 7.13 -19.43
C LEU A 96 -11.12 7.75 -18.19
N ARG A 97 -11.61 8.92 -17.77
CA ARG A 97 -11.16 9.58 -16.55
C ARG A 97 -11.35 8.69 -15.31
N THR A 98 -12.55 8.13 -15.12
CA THR A 98 -12.83 7.28 -13.95
C THR A 98 -12.02 5.99 -13.95
N PHE A 99 -11.80 5.40 -15.13
CA PHE A 99 -10.91 4.25 -15.27
C PHE A 99 -9.45 4.60 -14.90
N LEU A 100 -8.92 5.73 -15.38
CA LEU A 100 -7.56 6.17 -15.04
C LEU A 100 -7.42 6.55 -13.57
N GLU A 101 -8.45 7.15 -12.96
CA GLU A 101 -8.52 7.38 -11.51
C GLU A 101 -8.45 6.05 -10.74
N ALA A 102 -9.17 5.02 -11.20
CA ALA A 102 -9.13 3.69 -10.59
C ALA A 102 -7.76 3.00 -10.77
N ALA A 103 -7.17 3.09 -11.97
CA ALA A 103 -5.82 2.58 -12.23
C ALA A 103 -4.75 3.28 -11.39
N GLY A 104 -4.86 4.60 -11.22
CA GLY A 104 -4.00 5.37 -10.31
C GLY A 104 -4.15 4.90 -8.85
N CYS A 105 -5.38 4.67 -8.39
CA CYS A 105 -5.65 4.12 -7.06
C CYS A 105 -4.98 2.76 -6.87
N LEU A 106 -5.13 1.84 -7.83
CA LEU A 106 -4.47 0.52 -7.80
C LEU A 106 -2.94 0.64 -7.72
N SER A 107 -2.35 1.51 -8.55
CA SER A 107 -0.90 1.73 -8.56
C SER A 107 -0.39 2.28 -7.22
N GLN A 108 -1.13 3.20 -6.59
CA GLN A 108 -0.77 3.77 -5.27
C GLN A 108 -0.80 2.72 -4.14
N HIS A 109 -1.59 1.67 -4.29
CA HIS A 109 -1.70 0.57 -3.31
C HIS A 109 -0.82 -0.64 -3.66
N GLY A 110 0.16 -0.46 -4.55
CA GLY A 110 1.20 -1.47 -4.83
C GLY A 110 0.79 -2.54 -5.84
N CYS A 111 -0.34 -2.39 -6.54
CA CYS A 111 -0.67 -3.28 -7.65
C CYS A 111 0.29 -3.04 -8.83
N GLU A 112 0.90 -4.10 -9.34
CA GLU A 112 1.71 -4.04 -10.56
C GLU A 112 0.80 -3.76 -11.77
N LEU A 113 0.95 -2.57 -12.35
CA LEU A 113 0.23 -2.14 -13.55
C LEU A 113 1.21 -1.78 -14.65
N ASP A 114 0.94 -2.25 -15.86
CA ASP A 114 1.64 -1.79 -17.05
C ASP A 114 1.11 -0.40 -17.44
N LEU A 115 1.80 0.63 -16.95
CA LEU A 115 1.45 2.02 -17.25
C LEU A 115 1.63 2.37 -18.73
N ALA A 116 2.43 1.63 -19.50
CA ALA A 116 2.54 1.88 -20.93
C ALA A 116 1.24 1.48 -21.64
N VAL A 117 0.67 0.33 -21.27
CA VAL A 117 -0.62 -0.14 -21.76
C VAL A 117 -1.76 0.79 -21.31
N VAL A 118 -1.79 1.16 -20.02
CA VAL A 118 -2.82 2.07 -19.48
C VAL A 118 -2.82 3.42 -20.18
N ASN A 119 -1.63 3.97 -20.47
CA ASN A 119 -1.48 5.24 -21.17
C ASN A 119 -1.61 5.13 -22.69
N ASN A 120 -1.96 3.94 -23.21
CA ASN A 120 -2.04 3.65 -24.65
C ASN A 120 -0.78 4.13 -25.41
N GLN A 121 0.41 3.90 -24.84
CA GLN A 121 1.66 4.39 -25.39
C GLN A 121 1.96 3.71 -26.73
N VAL A 122 1.97 4.49 -27.81
CA VAL A 122 2.42 4.05 -29.12
C VAL A 122 3.93 4.32 -29.23
N PRO A 123 4.77 3.32 -29.57
CA PRO A 123 6.23 3.46 -29.55
C PRO A 123 6.81 4.60 -30.40
N GLN A 124 6.05 5.13 -31.36
CA GLN A 124 6.51 6.20 -32.27
C GLN A 124 6.22 7.62 -31.78
N ASP A 125 5.39 7.81 -30.75
CA ASP A 125 4.93 9.14 -30.28
C ASP A 125 5.48 9.52 -28.88
N ILE A 126 6.63 8.96 -28.49
CA ILE A 126 7.21 9.20 -27.16
C ILE A 126 7.92 10.57 -27.13
N SER A 127 7.23 11.61 -26.68
CA SER A 127 7.86 12.88 -26.31
C SER A 127 8.53 12.75 -24.94
N ARG A 128 9.85 13.00 -24.87
CA ARG A 128 10.57 13.01 -23.58
C ARG A 128 10.20 14.26 -22.80
N LEU A 129 9.75 14.06 -21.56
CA LEU A 129 9.55 15.16 -20.62
C LEU A 129 10.90 15.58 -20.06
N VAL A 130 11.40 16.74 -20.49
CA VAL A 130 12.76 17.22 -20.16
C VAL A 130 12.79 18.24 -19.02
N ASP A 131 11.65 18.88 -18.71
CA ASP A 131 11.59 20.01 -17.78
C ASP A 131 10.80 19.69 -16.51
N PHE A 132 11.29 18.74 -15.69
CA PHE A 132 10.69 18.42 -14.39
C PHE A 132 11.46 19.10 -13.24
N PRO A 133 10.77 19.66 -12.22
CA PRO A 133 11.45 20.12 -11.03
C PRO A 133 12.20 18.96 -10.36
N PRO A 134 13.38 19.21 -9.76
CA PRO A 134 14.08 18.18 -8.99
C PRO A 134 13.22 17.73 -7.80
N TYR A 135 13.45 16.51 -7.32
CA TYR A 135 12.80 16.00 -6.12
C TYR A 135 12.97 16.99 -4.96
N ALA A 136 11.87 17.33 -4.31
CA ALA A 136 11.86 18.29 -3.20
C ALA A 136 12.40 17.61 -1.93
N TRP A 137 13.73 17.56 -1.81
CA TRP A 137 14.39 17.05 -0.61
C TRP A 137 13.90 17.81 0.62
N ASN A 138 13.51 17.06 1.65
CA ASN A 138 13.19 17.67 2.93
C ASN A 138 14.50 18.09 3.61
N HIS A 139 14.73 19.41 3.71
CA HIS A 139 15.90 20.01 4.35
C HIS A 139 15.60 20.55 5.75
N THR A 140 14.47 20.16 6.38
CA THR A 140 14.12 20.63 7.73
C THR A 140 15.11 20.15 8.80
N GLU A 141 15.80 19.05 8.56
CA GLU A 141 16.86 18.57 9.45
C GLU A 141 18.22 18.88 8.83
N GLU A 142 18.98 19.77 9.47
CA GLU A 142 20.42 19.88 9.25
C GLU A 142 21.06 18.59 9.76
N SER A 143 21.27 17.61 8.88
CA SER A 143 22.03 16.39 9.17
C SER A 143 23.54 16.66 9.26
N GLY A 144 23.92 17.77 9.89
CA GLY A 144 25.30 18.15 10.17
C GLY A 144 25.67 17.78 11.60
N VAL A 145 26.12 16.54 11.83
CA VAL A 145 26.96 16.29 13.01
C VAL A 145 28.34 16.84 12.71
N ILE A 146 28.50 18.15 12.92
CA ILE A 146 29.83 18.77 12.99
C ILE A 146 30.40 18.40 14.37
N ASN A 147 31.00 17.21 14.47
CA ASN A 147 31.77 16.89 15.66
C ASN A 147 33.06 17.71 15.69
N ARG A 148 33.52 18.05 16.89
CA ARG A 148 34.71 18.89 17.19
C ARG A 148 36.03 18.39 16.55
N TRP A 149 36.02 17.26 15.86
CA TRP A 149 37.15 16.76 15.08
C TRP A 149 37.40 17.56 13.79
N TRP A 150 36.36 18.16 13.20
CA TRP A 150 36.49 18.91 11.94
C TRP A 150 37.21 20.26 12.08
N TYR A 151 37.11 20.95 13.23
CA TYR A 151 37.85 22.20 13.47
C TYR A 151 39.29 21.98 13.98
N GLY A 152 39.64 20.75 14.38
CA GLY A 152 40.95 20.44 14.96
C GLY A 152 42.14 20.47 13.98
N TRP A 153 41.89 20.58 12.67
CA TRP A 153 42.93 20.63 11.64
C TRP A 153 43.13 22.00 10.98
N SER A 154 42.25 22.98 11.27
CA SER A 154 42.26 24.26 10.56
C SER A 154 42.55 25.48 11.45
N ASN A 155 42.75 25.31 12.76
CA ASN A 155 43.02 26.44 13.66
C ASN A 155 44.02 26.06 14.77
N PRO A 156 45.28 26.53 14.76
CA PRO A 156 46.31 26.14 15.72
C PRO A 156 46.25 26.89 17.07
N VAL A 157 45.08 27.41 17.50
CA VAL A 157 44.97 28.32 18.66
C VAL A 157 44.38 27.66 19.92
N CYS A 158 44.65 26.38 20.15
CA CYS A 158 44.40 25.76 21.46
C CYS A 158 45.55 24.83 21.86
N ALA A 159 46.74 25.40 22.03
CA ALA A 159 47.66 24.89 23.02
C ALA A 159 47.21 25.44 24.38
N GLU A 160 47.07 24.58 25.39
CA GLU A 160 46.64 24.84 26.78
C GLU A 160 45.15 24.66 27.08
N CYS A 161 44.73 23.40 27.21
CA CYS A 161 43.75 23.00 28.21
C CYS A 161 44.26 21.71 28.89
N HIS A 162 44.70 21.86 30.15
CA HIS A 162 44.94 20.74 31.06
C HIS A 162 43.59 20.13 31.46
N ASP A 163 43.15 19.12 30.72
CA ASP A 163 42.36 18.00 31.26
C ASP A 163 42.21 16.92 30.17
N CYS A 164 43.28 16.14 30.01
CA CYS A 164 43.26 14.93 29.21
C CYS A 164 42.42 13.87 29.94
N VAL A 165 41.14 13.73 29.56
CA VAL A 165 40.42 12.47 29.81
C VAL A 165 41.10 11.39 28.97
N ARG A 166 41.88 10.55 29.65
CA ARG A 166 42.62 9.44 29.06
C ARG A 166 41.65 8.28 28.83
N TRP A 167 41.35 7.98 27.58
CA TRP A 167 40.64 6.75 27.21
C TRP A 167 41.65 5.60 27.19
N ILE A 168 41.43 4.58 28.02
CA ILE A 168 42.23 3.34 28.01
C ILE A 168 41.46 2.33 27.14
N PRO A 169 42.09 1.75 26.11
CA PRO A 169 41.45 0.72 25.31
C PRO A 169 41.38 -0.57 26.12
N VAL A 170 40.17 -1.11 26.31
CA VAL A 170 39.98 -2.51 26.69
C VAL A 170 39.31 -3.18 25.50
N GLY A 171 39.96 -4.21 24.97
CA GLY A 171 39.60 -4.86 23.70
C GLY A 171 38.17 -5.38 23.64
N GLU A 172 37.71 -5.53 22.39
CA GLU A 172 36.50 -6.21 21.92
C GLU A 172 35.27 -6.16 22.84
N GLY A 173 34.46 -5.12 22.61
CA GLY A 173 33.00 -5.22 22.68
C GLY A 173 32.38 -5.54 24.04
N VAL A 174 32.19 -4.51 24.88
CA VAL A 174 30.96 -4.22 25.66
C VAL A 174 31.21 -2.90 26.42
N LEU A 175 30.35 -1.90 26.24
CA LEU A 175 30.28 -0.73 27.13
C LEU A 175 28.99 -0.82 27.95
N LEU A 176 29.12 -1.20 29.23
CA LEU A 176 28.08 -1.01 30.24
C LEU A 176 28.39 0.29 30.98
N HIS A 177 27.41 1.21 31.03
CA HIS A 177 27.40 2.25 32.06
C HIS A 177 26.07 2.19 32.79
N ARG A 178 26.09 1.77 34.07
CA ARG A 178 24.93 1.71 34.96
C ARG A 178 25.14 2.68 36.13
N HIS A 179 24.13 3.56 36.29
CA HIS A 179 23.74 4.37 37.47
C HIS A 179 24.74 5.42 38.01
N GLN A 180 24.34 6.58 38.53
CA GLN A 180 23.11 6.94 39.26
C GLN A 180 22.86 8.47 39.21
N ARG A 181 21.61 8.85 39.49
CA ARG A 181 21.04 10.22 39.59
C ARG A 181 21.87 11.19 40.45
N CYS A 182 21.80 12.47 40.09
CA CYS A 182 21.48 13.54 41.05
C CYS A 182 20.55 14.57 40.37
N LEU A 183 19.43 14.84 41.05
CA LEU A 183 18.50 15.94 40.77
C LEU A 183 19.20 17.28 41.03
N LEU A 184 19.01 18.23 40.13
CA LEU A 184 18.36 19.53 40.34
C LEU A 184 17.92 20.08 38.98
#